data_AF-A0A521W6F4-F1
#
_entry.id   AF-A0A521W6F4-F1
#
_cell.length_a   1.000
_cell.length_b   1.000
_cell.length_c   1.000
_cell.angle_alpha   90.00
_cell.angle_beta   90.00
_cell.angle_gamma   90.00
#
_symmetry.space_group_name_H-M   'P 1'
#
loop_
_entity.id
_entity.type
_entity.pdbx_description
1 polymer ?
#
loop_
_entity_poly.entity_id
_entity_poly.type
_entity_poly.pdbx_seq_one_letter_code
_entity_poly.pdbx_strand_id
1 'polypeptide(L)'
;MNAAHGPVFAGVAALLLYLWPAADRAGRTAALGALALALGLGILVEVLQTISGRPGSIYDVMTDAAGAVTGLALWHLVRGRSRGWLAPAVALAGCTVIGWDPTRVALAYASRAESFPVLAQFDARQDLTFVASNGASDTVERLPARWARTADERALRVACDAQRPPVLHVIEPIPDWRGYAAVAIDLTNPLDRELRLTVRVFDDGGGFSHDEGSRRSFAVAPLTRATVRVPLVAAADMPARRHVDLARVARLMVIGRKIQEPTCYFVSRIWLE
;
A
#
# COMPACT_ATOMS: atom_id res chain seq x y z
N MET A 1 -4.89 -3.24 6.09
CA MET A 1 -4.00 -3.75 7.15
C MET A 1 -4.79 -3.75 8.45
N ASN A 2 -4.80 -4.85 9.20
CA ASN A 2 -5.51 -4.93 10.48
C ASN A 2 -4.60 -4.42 11.63
N ALA A 3 -4.01 -3.22 11.52
CA ALA A 3 -3.06 -2.71 12.53
C ALA A 3 -3.68 -2.48 13.93
N ALA A 4 -5.00 -2.60 14.04
CA ALA A 4 -5.75 -2.44 15.28
C ALA A 4 -5.62 -3.63 16.25
N HIS A 5 -5.24 -4.83 15.78
CA HIS A 5 -5.15 -6.03 16.63
C HIS A 5 -4.25 -5.82 17.85
N GLY A 6 -3.01 -5.39 17.63
CA GLY A 6 -2.03 -5.18 18.70
C GLY A 6 -2.52 -4.22 19.80
N PRO A 7 -2.90 -2.96 19.46
CA PRO A 7 -3.39 -2.01 20.45
C PRO A 7 -4.69 -2.46 21.14
N VAL A 8 -5.62 -3.09 20.41
CA VAL A 8 -6.87 -3.60 20.97
C VAL A 8 -6.59 -4.68 22.00
N PHE A 9 -5.74 -5.67 21.68
CA PHE A 9 -5.43 -6.74 22.61
C PHE A 9 -4.55 -6.29 23.78
N ALA A 10 -3.73 -5.24 23.60
CA ALA A 10 -3.07 -4.57 24.72
C ALA A 10 -4.10 -3.98 25.71
N GLY A 11 -5.13 -3.30 25.18
CA GLY A 11 -6.23 -2.76 25.97
C GLY A 11 -7.08 -3.85 26.63
N VAL A 12 -7.42 -4.91 25.90
CA VAL A 12 -8.19 -6.07 26.41
C VAL A 12 -7.45 -6.76 27.55
N ALA A 13 -6.15 -7.04 27.40
CA ALA A 13 -5.38 -7.69 28.46
C ALA A 13 -5.28 -6.81 29.72
N ALA A 14 -5.08 -5.50 29.56
CA ALA A 14 -5.08 -4.55 30.66
C ALA A 14 -6.46 -4.46 31.34
N LEU A 15 -7.55 -4.49 30.57
CA LEU A 15 -8.92 -4.50 31.09
C LEU A 15 -9.21 -5.79 31.87
N LEU A 16 -8.87 -6.96 31.31
CA LEU A 16 -9.03 -8.25 31.99
C LEU A 16 -8.26 -8.29 33.31
N LEU A 17 -7.05 -7.72 33.34
CA LEU A 17 -6.29 -7.60 34.58
C LEU A 17 -6.90 -6.59 35.56
N TYR A 18 -7.50 -5.51 35.07
CA TYR A 18 -8.21 -4.53 35.91
C TYR A 18 -9.46 -5.14 36.56
N LEU A 19 -10.19 -5.98 35.82
CA LEU A 19 -11.38 -6.69 36.30
C LEU A 19 -11.04 -7.82 37.29
N TRP A 20 -9.77 -8.24 37.35
CA TRP A 20 -9.31 -9.23 38.32
C TRP A 20 -9.47 -8.71 39.77
N PRO A 21 -9.74 -9.57 40.78
CA PRO A 21 -9.81 -9.17 42.19
C PRO A 21 -8.61 -8.34 42.64
N ALA A 22 -8.87 -7.21 43.31
CA ALA A 22 -7.86 -6.21 43.66
C ALA A 22 -6.65 -6.76 44.44
N ALA A 23 -6.90 -7.74 45.32
CA ALA A 23 -5.88 -8.42 46.09
C ALA A 23 -4.86 -9.16 45.20
N ASP A 24 -5.29 -9.67 44.05
CA ASP A 24 -4.52 -10.55 43.19
C ASP A 24 -4.02 -9.90 41.90
N ARG A 25 -4.50 -8.69 41.54
CA ARG A 25 -4.12 -7.96 40.30
C ARG A 25 -2.61 -7.78 40.10
N ALA A 26 -1.86 -7.82 41.19
CA ALA A 26 -0.42 -7.66 41.20
C ALA A 26 0.34 -8.98 40.95
N GLY A 27 -0.35 -10.10 41.07
CA GLY A 27 0.22 -11.44 41.02
C GLY A 27 0.49 -11.88 39.59
N ARG A 28 1.51 -12.74 39.44
CA ARG A 28 1.82 -13.40 38.18
C ARG A 28 0.65 -14.23 37.65
N THR A 29 -0.15 -14.82 38.54
CA THR A 29 -1.35 -15.59 38.22
C THR A 29 -2.41 -14.75 37.51
N ALA A 30 -2.66 -13.54 37.99
CA ALA A 30 -3.60 -12.61 37.36
C ALA A 30 -3.12 -12.17 35.97
N ALA A 31 -1.81 -11.87 35.82
CA ALA A 31 -1.23 -11.52 34.53
C ALA A 31 -1.27 -12.69 33.52
N LEU A 32 -0.94 -13.91 33.95
CA LEU A 32 -1.03 -15.12 33.12
C LEU A 32 -2.48 -15.45 32.76
N GLY A 33 -3.42 -15.28 33.70
CA GLY A 33 -4.85 -15.46 33.46
C GLY A 33 -5.40 -14.46 32.45
N ALA A 34 -5.06 -13.18 32.60
CA ALA A 34 -5.43 -12.13 31.65
C ALA A 34 -4.84 -12.39 30.26
N LEU A 35 -3.58 -12.84 30.18
CA LEU A 35 -2.94 -13.22 28.92
C LEU A 35 -3.65 -14.43 28.27
N ALA A 36 -3.91 -15.49 29.03
CA ALA A 36 -4.58 -16.68 28.51
C ALA A 36 -5.99 -16.38 27.99
N LEU A 37 -6.75 -15.55 28.70
CA LEU A 37 -8.07 -15.09 28.27
C LEU A 37 -8.00 -14.22 27.01
N ALA A 38 -7.03 -13.29 26.95
CA ALA A 38 -6.81 -12.47 25.76
C ALA A 38 -6.46 -13.34 24.54
N LEU A 39 -5.55 -14.31 24.68
CA LEU A 39 -5.21 -15.26 23.61
C LEU A 39 -6.41 -16.11 23.19
N GLY A 40 -7.19 -16.61 24.15
CA GLY A 40 -8.40 -17.37 23.86
C GLY A 40 -9.42 -16.56 23.07
N LEU A 41 -9.57 -15.27 23.38
CA LEU A 41 -10.44 -14.37 22.64
C LEU A 41 -9.93 -14.10 21.21
N GLY A 42 -8.62 -13.89 21.02
CA GLY A 42 -8.03 -13.71 19.69
C GLY A 42 -8.23 -14.93 18.79
N ILE A 43 -7.95 -16.13 19.32
CA ILE A 43 -8.21 -17.40 18.61
C ILE A 43 -9.71 -17.53 18.27
N LEU A 44 -10.60 -17.22 19.21
CA LEU A 44 -12.04 -17.28 18.98
C LEU A 44 -12.47 -16.33 17.85
N VAL A 45 -11.95 -15.10 17.83
CA VAL A 45 -12.23 -14.12 16.78
C VAL A 45 -11.79 -14.65 15.41
N GLU A 46 -10.59 -15.23 15.31
CA GLU A 46 -10.09 -15.82 14.05
C GLU A 46 -10.95 -17.01 13.56
N VAL A 47 -11.41 -17.86 14.48
CA VAL A 47 -12.33 -18.96 14.15
C VAL A 47 -13.65 -18.42 13.62
N LEU A 48 -14.22 -17.39 14.28
CA LEU A 48 -15.47 -16.76 13.84
C LEU A 48 -15.31 -16.07 12.47
N GLN A 49 -14.17 -15.43 12.21
CA GLN A 49 -13.85 -14.84 10.91
C GLN A 49 -13.76 -15.92 9.81
N THR A 50 -13.14 -17.06 10.12
CA THR A 50 -13.03 -18.22 9.21
C THR A 50 -14.41 -18.77 8.84
N ILE A 51 -15.31 -18.91 9.82
CA ILE A 51 -16.70 -19.34 9.57
C ILE A 51 -17.45 -18.31 8.72
N SER A 52 -17.13 -17.02 8.87
CA SER A 52 -17.73 -15.92 8.09
C SER A 52 -17.16 -15.76 6.67
N GLY A 53 -16.29 -16.69 6.24
CA GLY A 53 -15.74 -16.71 4.88
C GLY A 53 -14.46 -15.88 4.70
N ARG A 54 -13.87 -15.33 5.77
CA ARG A 54 -12.55 -14.68 5.72
C ARG A 54 -11.48 -15.67 6.22
N PRO A 55 -10.44 -16.00 5.43
CA PRO A 55 -9.42 -16.94 5.88
C PRO A 55 -8.72 -16.40 7.13
N GLY A 56 -8.74 -17.18 8.22
CA GLY A 56 -8.04 -16.83 9.45
C GLY A 56 -6.54 -16.70 9.22
N SER A 57 -5.91 -15.79 9.99
CA SER A 57 -4.52 -15.40 9.83
C SER A 57 -3.72 -15.74 11.08
N ILE A 58 -2.72 -16.63 10.95
CA ILE A 58 -1.78 -16.90 12.06
C ILE A 58 -1.04 -15.64 12.50
N TYR A 59 -0.84 -14.69 11.58
CA TYR A 59 -0.23 -13.40 11.86
C TYR A 59 -1.10 -12.54 12.78
N ASP A 60 -2.43 -12.62 12.65
CA ASP A 60 -3.36 -11.85 13.47
C ASP A 60 -3.34 -12.39 14.90
N VAL A 61 -3.32 -13.71 15.09
CA VAL A 61 -3.13 -14.37 16.41
C VAL A 61 -1.80 -13.96 17.07
N MET A 62 -0.70 -13.93 16.30
CA MET A 62 0.60 -13.50 16.81
C MET A 62 0.60 -12.02 17.22
N THR A 63 -0.12 -11.18 16.47
CA THR A 63 -0.26 -9.74 16.74
C THR A 63 -1.11 -9.49 17.98
N ASP A 64 -2.18 -10.27 18.18
CA ASP A 64 -3.01 -10.26 19.39
C ASP A 64 -2.18 -10.63 20.63
N ALA A 65 -1.37 -11.69 20.51
CA ALA A 65 -0.46 -12.13 21.58
C ALA A 65 0.56 -11.06 21.94
N ALA A 66 1.22 -10.47 20.94
CA ALA A 66 2.18 -9.38 21.14
C ALA A 66 1.50 -8.17 21.80
N GLY A 67 0.29 -7.81 21.34
CA GLY A 67 -0.57 -6.79 21.95
C GLY A 67 -0.79 -7.04 23.44
N ALA A 68 -1.34 -8.21 23.79
CA ALA A 68 -1.66 -8.57 25.16
C ALA A 68 -0.43 -8.52 26.09
N VAL A 69 0.70 -9.09 25.67
CA VAL A 69 1.96 -9.05 26.43
C VAL A 69 2.44 -7.61 26.63
N THR A 70 2.35 -6.78 25.59
CA THR A 70 2.71 -5.34 25.65
C THR A 70 1.85 -4.59 26.65
N GLY A 71 0.53 -4.79 26.59
CA GLY A 71 -0.43 -4.14 27.51
C GLY A 71 -0.18 -4.49 28.96
N LEU A 72 0.09 -5.77 29.25
CA LEU A 72 0.43 -6.23 30.61
C LEU A 72 1.77 -5.66 31.09
N ALA A 73 2.79 -5.61 30.23
CA ALA A 73 4.07 -5.00 30.57
C ALA A 73 3.93 -3.51 30.89
N LEU A 74 3.20 -2.76 30.06
CA LEU A 74 2.87 -1.35 30.28
C LEU A 74 2.08 -1.15 31.58
N TRP A 75 1.10 -2.01 31.88
CA TRP A 75 0.35 -1.96 33.12
C TRP A 75 1.27 -2.08 34.35
N HIS A 76 2.18 -3.06 34.35
CA HIS A 76 3.12 -3.26 35.45
C HIS A 76 4.12 -2.10 35.61
N LEU A 77 4.54 -1.48 34.50
CA LEU A 77 5.38 -0.27 34.50
C LEU A 77 4.66 0.92 35.13
N VAL A 78 3.46 1.24 34.65
CA VAL A 78 2.67 2.40 35.12
C VAL A 78 2.32 2.27 36.60
N ARG A 79 2.12 1.05 37.10
CA ARG A 79 1.85 0.78 38.52
C ARG A 79 3.10 0.73 39.40
N GLY A 80 4.29 0.97 38.86
CA GLY A 80 5.56 0.90 39.59
C GLY A 80 5.88 -0.50 40.14
N ARG A 81 5.33 -1.56 39.55
CA ARG A 81 5.45 -2.94 40.05
C ARG A 81 6.56 -3.73 39.37
N SER A 82 7.24 -3.16 38.38
CA SER A 82 8.45 -3.75 37.79
C SER A 82 9.70 -3.21 38.47
N ARG A 83 10.53 -4.10 39.03
CA ARG A 83 11.83 -3.74 39.64
C ARG A 83 13.04 -3.97 38.71
N GLY A 84 12.82 -4.42 37.48
CA GLY A 84 13.88 -4.78 36.54
C GLY A 84 13.57 -4.38 35.09
N TRP A 85 14.58 -4.54 34.21
CA TRP A 85 14.56 -4.08 32.83
C TRP A 85 13.66 -4.90 31.88
N LEU A 86 13.15 -6.06 32.32
CA LEU A 86 12.34 -6.93 31.48
C LEU A 86 11.00 -6.28 31.06
N ALA A 87 10.26 -5.68 31.99
CA ALA A 87 8.99 -5.02 31.65
C ALA A 87 9.16 -3.85 30.66
N PRO A 88 10.12 -2.90 30.85
CA PRO A 88 10.34 -1.86 29.86
C PRO A 88 10.87 -2.41 28.52
N ALA A 89 11.72 -3.43 28.52
CA ALA A 89 12.18 -4.05 27.28
C ALA A 89 11.04 -4.74 26.51
N VAL A 90 10.17 -5.47 27.20
CA VAL A 90 9.00 -6.13 26.59
C VAL A 90 8.00 -5.10 26.08
N ALA A 91 7.73 -4.03 26.84
CA ALA A 91 6.86 -2.96 26.39
C ALA A 91 7.43 -2.25 25.16
N LEU A 92 8.72 -1.94 25.15
CA LEU A 92 9.39 -1.29 24.02
C LEU A 92 9.40 -2.18 22.77
N ALA A 93 9.76 -3.46 22.92
CA ALA A 93 9.74 -4.43 21.83
C ALA A 93 8.32 -4.59 21.26
N GLY A 94 7.34 -4.72 22.15
CA GLY A 94 5.93 -4.81 21.80
C GLY A 94 5.40 -3.60 21.05
N CYS A 95 5.63 -2.39 21.58
CA CYS A 95 5.29 -1.13 20.91
C CYS A 95 5.96 -1.01 19.54
N THR A 96 7.22 -1.44 19.41
CA THR A 96 7.95 -1.44 18.13
C THR A 96 7.27 -2.36 17.12
N VAL A 97 6.92 -3.59 17.51
CA VAL A 97 6.24 -4.55 16.63
C VAL A 97 4.87 -4.03 16.20
N ILE A 98 4.08 -3.55 17.16
CA ILE A 98 2.71 -3.05 16.92
C ILE A 98 2.73 -1.78 16.04
N GLY A 99 3.68 -0.88 16.30
CA GLY A 99 3.80 0.39 15.60
C GLY A 99 4.49 0.30 14.24
N TRP A 100 5.11 -0.84 13.90
CA TRP A 100 5.96 -0.98 12.71
C TRP A 100 5.20 -0.65 11.42
N ASP A 101 4.09 -1.32 11.17
CA ASP A 101 3.31 -1.16 9.95
C ASP A 101 2.69 0.25 9.81
N PRO A 102 2.02 0.82 10.84
CA PRO A 102 1.57 2.21 10.80
C PRO A 102 2.71 3.20 10.55
N THR A 103 3.88 2.98 11.14
CA THR A 103 5.05 3.84 10.95
C THR A 103 5.54 3.77 9.50
N ARG A 104 5.60 2.57 8.90
CA ARG A 104 5.96 2.40 7.48
C ARG A 104 4.97 3.12 6.55
N VAL A 105 3.68 3.00 6.82
CA VAL A 105 2.64 3.70 6.05
C VAL A 105 2.79 5.22 6.21
N ALA A 106 2.97 5.72 7.43
CA ALA A 106 3.19 7.15 7.67
C ALA A 106 4.44 7.69 6.95
N LEU A 107 5.55 6.95 6.98
CA LEU A 107 6.76 7.28 6.24
C LEU A 107 6.52 7.28 4.72
N ALA A 108 5.71 6.37 4.20
CA ALA A 108 5.34 6.36 2.79
C ALA A 108 4.52 7.60 2.41
N TYR A 109 3.55 8.02 3.24
CA TYR A 109 2.81 9.27 3.02
C TYR A 109 3.71 10.50 3.08
N ALA A 110 4.64 10.57 4.04
CA ALA A 110 5.61 11.66 4.15
C ALA A 110 6.52 11.75 2.92
N SER A 111 7.13 10.63 2.52
CA SER A 111 7.97 10.53 1.32
C SER A 111 7.22 10.95 0.05
N ARG A 112 5.94 10.56 -0.08
CA ARG A 112 5.08 10.96 -1.20
C ARG A 112 4.81 12.47 -1.21
N ALA A 113 4.55 13.06 -0.05
CA ALA A 113 4.34 14.50 0.08
C ALA A 113 5.58 15.30 -0.33
N GLU A 114 6.76 14.86 0.10
CA GLU A 114 8.05 15.48 -0.27
C GLU A 114 8.40 15.30 -1.75
N SER A 115 7.99 14.18 -2.36
CA SER A 115 8.30 13.86 -3.75
C SER A 115 7.35 14.48 -4.76
N PHE A 116 6.21 15.03 -4.33
CA PHE A 116 5.23 15.65 -5.23
C PHE A 116 5.89 16.81 -6.03
N PRO A 117 5.73 16.90 -7.37
CA PRO A 117 4.69 16.29 -8.23
C PRO A 117 4.96 14.87 -8.76
N VAL A 118 5.94 14.14 -8.23
CA VAL A 118 6.15 12.73 -8.59
C VAL A 118 5.05 11.88 -7.97
N LEU A 119 4.32 11.16 -8.82
CA LEU A 119 3.24 10.25 -8.41
C LEU A 119 3.79 8.86 -8.08
N ALA A 120 4.79 8.41 -8.85
CA ALA A 120 5.50 7.17 -8.62
C ALA A 120 6.92 7.25 -9.19
N GLN A 121 7.90 6.79 -8.42
CA GLN A 121 9.24 6.46 -8.87
C GLN A 121 9.48 4.99 -8.48
N PHE A 122 10.29 4.25 -9.22
CA PHE A 122 10.43 2.79 -8.99
C PHE A 122 11.87 2.44 -8.65
N ASP A 123 12.43 3.16 -7.68
CA ASP A 123 13.81 3.00 -7.23
C ASP A 123 13.90 1.93 -6.12
N ALA A 124 12.84 1.76 -5.34
CA ALA A 124 12.76 0.79 -4.27
C ALA A 124 11.38 0.11 -4.19
N ARG A 125 11.34 -1.07 -3.54
CA ARG A 125 10.07 -1.81 -3.33
C ARG A 125 9.05 -1.01 -2.52
N GLN A 126 9.51 -0.10 -1.65
CA GLN A 126 8.63 0.75 -0.86
C GLN A 126 7.81 1.73 -1.70
N ASP A 127 8.26 2.04 -2.92
CA ASP A 127 7.53 2.93 -3.82
C ASP A 127 6.25 2.27 -4.37
N LEU A 128 6.12 0.95 -4.20
CA LEU A 128 4.91 0.21 -4.53
C LEU A 128 3.78 0.41 -3.51
N THR A 129 4.01 1.14 -2.40
CA THR A 129 2.98 1.33 -1.34
C THR A 129 1.68 1.91 -1.90
N PHE A 130 1.77 2.78 -2.90
CA PHE A 130 0.62 3.41 -3.56
C PHE A 130 0.42 2.94 -5.00
N VAL A 131 0.99 1.79 -5.34
CA VAL A 131 0.94 1.22 -6.69
C VAL A 131 0.41 -0.21 -6.62
N ALA A 132 -0.65 -0.48 -7.36
CA ALA A 132 -1.21 -1.83 -7.47
C ALA A 132 -1.16 -2.29 -8.94
N SER A 133 -0.81 -3.56 -9.15
CA SER A 133 -0.90 -4.20 -10.47
C SER A 133 -2.04 -5.23 -10.50
N ASN A 134 -2.76 -5.29 -11.62
CA ASN A 134 -3.73 -6.35 -11.91
C ASN A 134 -3.35 -7.02 -13.23
N GLY A 135 -3.25 -8.35 -13.25
CA GLY A 135 -2.85 -9.09 -14.46
C GLY A 135 -1.39 -8.87 -14.88
N ALA A 136 -0.55 -8.37 -13.97
CA ALA A 136 0.87 -8.14 -14.19
C ALA A 136 1.69 -8.43 -12.93
N SER A 137 2.86 -9.07 -13.07
CA SER A 137 3.85 -9.09 -11.98
C SER A 137 4.41 -7.69 -11.76
N ASP A 138 4.57 -7.28 -10.50
CA ASP A 138 4.99 -5.96 -10.03
C ASP A 138 6.38 -5.99 -9.39
N THR A 139 7.39 -6.37 -10.18
CA THR A 139 8.77 -6.43 -9.71
C THR A 139 9.53 -5.16 -10.06
N VAL A 140 10.09 -4.50 -9.04
CA VAL A 140 11.06 -3.41 -9.24
C VAL A 140 12.43 -4.02 -9.53
N GLU A 141 12.88 -3.91 -10.76
CA GLU A 141 14.11 -4.52 -11.29
C GLU A 141 15.08 -3.46 -11.82
N ARG A 142 16.35 -3.84 -12.00
CA ARG A 142 17.31 -2.96 -12.68
C ARG A 142 16.90 -2.81 -14.14
N LEU A 143 16.84 -1.57 -14.62
CA LEU A 143 16.55 -1.28 -16.01
C LEU A 143 17.72 -1.79 -16.87
N PRO A 144 17.49 -2.53 -17.97
CA PRO A 144 18.60 -3.06 -18.74
C PRO A 144 19.49 -1.96 -19.32
N ALA A 145 20.81 -2.17 -19.28
CA ALA A 145 21.83 -1.14 -19.48
C ALA A 145 21.65 -0.30 -20.75
N ARG A 146 21.11 -0.89 -21.84
CA ARG A 146 20.87 -0.18 -23.10
C ARG A 146 19.82 0.95 -23.01
N TRP A 147 18.97 0.95 -21.98
CA TRP A 147 17.95 1.98 -21.76
C TRP A 147 18.17 2.76 -20.46
N ALA A 148 19.08 2.30 -19.61
CA ALA A 148 19.40 2.93 -18.35
C ALA A 148 20.24 4.21 -18.59
N ARG A 149 19.88 5.29 -17.90
CA ARG A 149 20.63 6.55 -17.87
C ARG A 149 21.74 6.49 -16.82
N THR A 150 21.58 5.64 -15.80
CA THR A 150 22.57 5.39 -14.75
C THR A 150 22.74 3.90 -14.52
N ALA A 151 23.91 3.46 -14.05
CA ALA A 151 24.22 2.04 -13.89
C ALA A 151 23.26 1.27 -12.96
N ASP A 152 22.73 1.95 -11.94
CA ASP A 152 21.81 1.37 -10.96
C ASP A 152 20.36 1.84 -11.16
N GLU A 153 20.00 2.31 -12.35
CA GLU A 153 18.62 2.73 -12.61
C GLU A 153 17.66 1.54 -12.46
N ARG A 154 16.53 1.77 -11.80
CA ARG A 154 15.50 0.77 -11.58
C ARG A 154 14.17 1.23 -12.15
N ALA A 155 13.33 0.25 -12.47
CA ALA A 155 12.03 0.47 -13.04
C ALA A 155 11.08 -0.65 -12.61
N LEU A 156 9.78 -0.33 -12.59
CA LEU A 156 8.75 -1.33 -12.46
C LEU A 156 8.68 -2.14 -13.75
N ARG A 157 9.00 -3.43 -13.67
CA ARG A 157 8.73 -4.38 -14.75
C ARG A 157 7.27 -4.79 -14.68
N VAL A 158 6.51 -4.42 -15.70
CA VAL A 158 5.12 -4.82 -15.85
C VAL A 158 5.09 -6.03 -16.78
N ALA A 159 4.88 -7.23 -16.23
CA ALA A 159 4.67 -8.42 -17.05
C ALA A 159 3.26 -8.44 -17.62
N CYS A 160 3.14 -8.75 -18.91
CA CYS A 160 1.88 -8.95 -19.60
C CYS A 160 1.58 -10.45 -19.61
N ASP A 161 0.46 -10.86 -19.02
CA ASP A 161 -0.05 -12.22 -19.18
C ASP A 161 -1.05 -12.31 -20.37
N ALA A 162 -1.24 -13.53 -20.89
CA ALA A 162 -2.12 -13.77 -22.04
C ALA A 162 -3.62 -13.86 -21.70
N GLN A 163 -3.98 -13.91 -20.42
CA GLN A 163 -5.34 -14.02 -19.89
C GLN A 163 -5.98 -12.63 -19.66
N ARG A 164 -5.25 -11.67 -19.09
CA ARG A 164 -5.74 -10.35 -18.67
C ARG A 164 -4.83 -9.22 -19.18
N PRO A 165 -5.41 -8.08 -19.59
CA PRO A 165 -4.60 -6.90 -19.90
C PRO A 165 -3.87 -6.43 -18.64
N PRO A 166 -2.57 -6.09 -18.72
CA PRO A 166 -1.83 -5.59 -17.58
C PRO A 166 -2.36 -4.20 -17.21
N VAL A 167 -2.71 -4.00 -15.94
CA VAL A 167 -3.16 -2.71 -15.42
C VAL A 167 -2.27 -2.29 -14.27
N LEU A 168 -1.71 -1.09 -14.39
CA LEU A 168 -1.03 -0.39 -13.32
C LEU A 168 -1.97 0.65 -12.74
N HIS A 169 -2.13 0.66 -11.42
CA HIS A 169 -2.91 1.64 -10.68
C HIS A 169 -1.98 2.46 -9.79
N VAL A 170 -2.03 3.78 -9.88
CA VAL A 170 -1.57 4.65 -8.79
C VAL A 170 -2.79 4.97 -7.94
N ILE A 171 -2.82 4.44 -6.73
CA ILE A 171 -3.92 4.57 -5.78
C ILE A 171 -3.63 5.69 -4.79
N GLU A 172 -4.67 6.42 -4.39
CA GLU A 172 -4.55 7.51 -3.42
C GLU A 172 -3.46 8.55 -3.76
N PRO A 173 -3.35 9.06 -5.00
CA PRO A 173 -2.41 10.14 -5.28
C PRO A 173 -2.72 11.36 -4.41
N ILE A 174 -1.76 12.30 -4.31
CA ILE A 174 -2.10 13.63 -3.77
C ILE A 174 -3.19 14.21 -4.69
N PRO A 175 -4.34 14.64 -4.13
CA PRO A 175 -5.56 14.78 -4.93
C PRO A 175 -5.60 16.05 -5.80
N ASP A 176 -4.92 17.12 -5.39
CA ASP A 176 -4.98 18.40 -6.10
C ASP A 176 -3.91 18.47 -7.19
N TRP A 177 -4.36 18.30 -8.43
CA TRP A 177 -3.55 18.36 -9.65
C TRP A 177 -3.78 19.67 -10.42
N ARG A 178 -4.45 20.66 -9.83
CA ARG A 178 -4.59 21.97 -10.46
C ARG A 178 -3.22 22.64 -10.58
N GLY A 179 -3.04 23.41 -11.65
CA GLY A 179 -1.77 24.06 -11.95
C GLY A 179 -0.79 23.21 -12.77
N TYR A 180 -1.06 21.91 -12.93
CA TYR A 180 -0.30 21.03 -13.83
C TYR A 180 -1.01 20.89 -15.19
N ALA A 181 -0.22 20.86 -16.26
CA ALA A 181 -0.68 20.73 -17.64
C ALA A 181 -0.83 19.27 -18.08
N ALA A 182 0.01 18.36 -17.57
CA ALA A 182 0.03 16.98 -18.04
C ALA A 182 0.47 15.97 -16.96
N VAL A 183 0.07 14.71 -17.14
CA VAL A 183 0.71 13.55 -16.52
C VAL A 183 1.78 13.02 -17.47
N ALA A 184 3.02 12.97 -17.01
CA ALA A 184 4.13 12.40 -17.76
C ALA A 184 4.51 11.01 -17.22
N ILE A 185 4.80 10.10 -18.14
CA ILE A 185 5.12 8.69 -17.85
C ILE A 185 6.36 8.30 -18.64
N ASP A 186 7.44 7.94 -17.95
CA ASP A 186 8.67 7.42 -18.55
C ASP A 186 8.58 5.91 -18.70
N LEU A 187 8.57 5.46 -19.96
CA LEU A 187 8.30 4.09 -20.35
C LEU A 187 9.42 3.54 -21.21
N THR A 188 9.77 2.28 -20.99
CA THR A 188 10.65 1.53 -21.89
C THR A 188 9.86 0.40 -22.52
N ASN A 189 9.80 0.41 -23.85
CA ASN A 189 9.26 -0.67 -24.66
C ASN A 189 10.40 -1.58 -25.15
N PRO A 190 10.63 -2.74 -24.52
CA PRO A 190 11.68 -3.67 -24.93
C PRO A 190 11.29 -4.54 -26.12
N LEU A 191 10.06 -4.42 -26.61
CA LEU A 191 9.50 -5.27 -27.66
C LEU A 191 9.95 -4.78 -29.04
N ASP A 192 9.96 -5.70 -30.00
CA ASP A 192 10.14 -5.46 -31.43
C ASP A 192 8.85 -4.95 -32.12
N ARG A 193 7.79 -4.73 -31.34
CA ARG A 193 6.49 -4.22 -31.78
C ARG A 193 6.04 -3.01 -30.95
N GLU A 194 5.10 -2.26 -31.52
CA GLU A 194 4.53 -1.08 -30.87
C GLU A 194 3.76 -1.47 -29.59
N LEU A 195 4.08 -0.79 -28.49
CA LEU A 195 3.38 -0.93 -27.22
C LEU A 195 2.24 0.09 -27.15
N ARG A 196 1.00 -0.40 -27.14
CA ARG A 196 -0.20 0.44 -26.99
C ARG A 196 -0.69 0.43 -25.55
N LEU A 197 -0.77 1.63 -24.97
CA LEU A 197 -1.22 1.84 -23.60
C LEU A 197 -2.37 2.84 -23.59
N THR A 198 -3.20 2.75 -22.55
CA THR A 198 -4.28 3.70 -22.27
C THR A 198 -4.12 4.23 -20.86
N VAL A 199 -4.06 5.54 -20.72
CA VAL A 199 -4.08 6.21 -19.42
C VAL A 199 -5.49 6.68 -19.10
N ARG A 200 -5.91 6.46 -17.86
CA ARG A 200 -7.17 6.97 -17.30
C ARG A 200 -6.93 7.69 -15.98
N VAL A 201 -7.55 8.86 -15.82
CA VAL A 201 -7.57 9.63 -14.56
C VAL A 201 -8.99 9.64 -14.02
N PHE A 202 -9.13 9.41 -12.71
CA PHE A 202 -10.42 9.38 -12.00
C PHE A 202 -10.42 10.40 -10.86
N ASP A 203 -11.53 11.11 -10.70
CA ASP A 203 -11.82 11.91 -9.52
C ASP A 203 -12.65 11.11 -8.49
N ASP A 204 -12.70 11.61 -7.26
CA ASP A 204 -13.42 11.02 -6.12
C ASP A 204 -14.95 10.99 -6.30
N GLY A 205 -15.49 11.71 -7.29
CA GLY A 205 -16.93 11.81 -7.55
C GLY A 205 -17.43 10.92 -8.70
N GLY A 206 -16.55 10.16 -9.37
CA GLY A 206 -16.88 9.27 -10.48
C GLY A 206 -17.09 7.84 -10.02
N GLY A 207 -18.22 7.24 -10.36
CA GLY A 207 -18.41 5.80 -10.12
C GLY A 207 -17.36 5.00 -10.90
N PHE A 208 -17.09 3.76 -10.47
CA PHE A 208 -16.19 2.83 -11.18
C PHE A 208 -16.73 2.37 -12.55
N SER A 209 -17.65 3.11 -13.17
CA SER A 209 -18.24 2.75 -14.45
C SER A 209 -17.16 2.78 -15.54
N HIS A 210 -17.26 1.84 -16.49
CA HIS A 210 -16.30 1.69 -17.57
C HIS A 210 -16.20 2.94 -18.47
N ASP A 211 -17.15 3.88 -18.36
CA ASP A 211 -17.27 5.06 -19.23
C ASP A 211 -16.84 6.40 -18.61
N GLU A 212 -16.57 6.44 -17.30
CA GLU A 212 -16.22 7.67 -16.58
C GLU A 212 -14.68 7.87 -16.47
N GLY A 213 -14.22 9.11 -16.67
CA GLY A 213 -12.80 9.52 -16.60
C GLY A 213 -12.19 9.93 -17.96
N SER A 214 -11.13 10.74 -17.91
CA SER A 214 -10.37 11.13 -19.11
C SER A 214 -9.55 9.93 -19.59
N ARG A 215 -9.81 9.46 -20.82
CA ARG A 215 -9.13 8.30 -21.42
C ARG A 215 -8.27 8.76 -22.59
N ARG A 216 -6.98 8.47 -22.55
CA ARG A 216 -6.05 8.73 -23.66
C ARG A 216 -5.25 7.49 -24.00
N SER A 217 -5.21 7.13 -25.28
CA SER A 217 -4.39 6.02 -25.78
C SER A 217 -3.16 6.56 -26.49
N PHE A 218 -2.05 5.84 -26.39
CA PHE A 218 -0.79 6.21 -27.00
C PHE A 218 0.00 4.96 -27.39
N ALA A 219 0.92 5.17 -28.32
CA ALA A 219 1.81 4.17 -28.85
C ALA A 219 3.25 4.52 -28.46
N VAL A 220 3.99 3.53 -27.97
CA VAL A 220 5.43 3.63 -27.74
C VAL A 220 6.13 2.77 -28.79
N ALA A 221 7.05 3.38 -29.53
CA ALA A 221 7.76 2.72 -30.62
C ALA A 221 8.54 1.49 -30.12
N PRO A 222 8.76 0.47 -30.97
CA PRO A 222 9.58 -0.69 -30.65
C PRO A 222 10.98 -0.31 -30.15
N LEU A 223 11.52 -1.07 -29.21
CA LEU A 223 12.91 -0.97 -28.73
C LEU A 223 13.31 0.43 -28.22
N THR A 224 12.35 1.26 -27.81
CA THR A 224 12.59 2.64 -27.36
C THR A 224 12.30 2.85 -25.88
N ARG A 225 12.95 3.87 -25.32
CA ARG A 225 12.51 4.53 -24.09
C ARG A 225 11.97 5.91 -24.44
N ALA A 226 10.78 6.23 -23.95
CA ALA A 226 10.10 7.48 -24.26
C ALA A 226 9.29 7.99 -23.08
N THR A 227 9.16 9.31 -22.98
CA THR A 227 8.24 9.96 -22.06
C THR A 227 6.94 10.30 -22.79
N VAL A 228 5.86 9.68 -22.36
CA VAL A 228 4.51 9.96 -22.85
C VAL A 228 3.86 11.02 -21.97
N ARG A 229 3.22 12.01 -22.58
CA ARG A 229 2.51 13.09 -21.89
C ARG A 229 1.01 13.01 -22.16
N VAL A 230 0.24 12.97 -21.09
CA VAL A 230 -1.22 12.94 -21.12
C VAL A 230 -1.74 14.29 -20.62
N PRO A 231 -2.26 15.15 -21.52
CA PRO A 231 -2.78 16.45 -21.12
C PRO A 231 -3.92 16.31 -20.11
N LEU A 232 -3.84 17.07 -19.01
CA LEU A 232 -4.88 17.16 -17.98
C LEU A 232 -5.98 18.14 -18.37
N VAL A 233 -5.61 19.22 -19.07
CA VAL A 233 -6.55 20.14 -19.69
C VAL A 233 -6.97 19.56 -21.04
N ALA A 234 -8.26 19.32 -21.22
CA ALA A 234 -8.78 18.94 -22.53
C ALA A 234 -8.54 20.09 -23.51
N ALA A 235 -7.78 19.83 -24.58
CA ALA A 235 -7.97 20.58 -25.81
C ALA A 235 -9.47 20.57 -26.14
N ALA A 236 -10.02 21.72 -26.51
CA ALA A 236 -11.45 22.02 -26.62
C ALA A 236 -12.29 21.08 -27.52
N ASP A 237 -11.66 20.09 -28.17
CA ASP A 237 -12.25 19.22 -29.18
C ASP A 237 -12.68 17.83 -28.66
N MET A 238 -12.80 17.61 -27.34
CA MET A 238 -13.25 16.30 -26.83
C MET A 238 -14.78 16.16 -26.79
N PRO A 239 -15.34 15.06 -27.33
CA PRO A 239 -16.77 14.80 -27.27
C PRO A 239 -17.21 14.50 -25.84
N ALA A 240 -18.00 15.42 -25.28
CA ALA A 240 -18.94 15.33 -24.14
C ALA A 240 -18.80 14.15 -23.13
N ARG A 241 -17.59 13.85 -22.65
CA ARG A 241 -17.39 13.03 -21.45
C ARG A 241 -17.00 13.95 -20.30
N ARG A 242 -17.61 13.70 -19.13
CA ARG A 242 -17.44 14.48 -17.89
C ARG A 242 -15.98 14.92 -17.67
N HIS A 243 -15.78 16.20 -17.40
CA HIS A 243 -14.49 16.74 -17.00
C HIS A 243 -14.09 16.14 -15.65
N VAL A 244 -12.84 15.68 -15.54
CA VAL A 244 -12.27 15.19 -14.28
C VAL A 244 -12.05 16.39 -13.36
N ASP A 245 -12.55 16.34 -12.13
CA ASP A 245 -12.23 17.34 -11.11
C ASP A 245 -10.77 17.18 -10.65
N LEU A 246 -9.89 18.01 -11.19
CA LEU A 246 -8.47 18.00 -10.88
C LEU A 246 -8.16 18.41 -9.43
N ALA A 247 -9.11 18.99 -8.68
CA ALA A 247 -8.90 19.27 -7.26
C ALA A 247 -9.03 17.99 -6.39
N ARG A 248 -9.60 16.91 -6.94
CA ARG A 248 -10.01 15.71 -6.21
C ARG A 248 -9.65 14.42 -6.94
N VAL A 249 -8.47 14.36 -7.55
CA VAL A 249 -8.00 13.16 -8.24
C VAL A 249 -7.82 12.02 -7.24
N ALA A 250 -8.48 10.89 -7.50
CA ALA A 250 -8.47 9.73 -6.60
C ALA A 250 -7.64 8.57 -7.15
N ARG A 251 -7.42 8.51 -8.47
CA ARG A 251 -6.69 7.40 -9.09
C ARG A 251 -6.16 7.72 -10.48
N LEU A 252 -5.02 7.15 -10.81
CA LEU A 252 -4.48 7.03 -12.17
C LEU A 252 -4.39 5.55 -12.55
N MET A 253 -4.74 5.21 -13.78
CA MET A 253 -4.54 3.87 -14.34
C MET A 253 -3.75 3.93 -15.64
N VAL A 254 -2.79 3.03 -15.80
CA VAL A 254 -2.12 2.74 -17.07
C VAL A 254 -2.49 1.32 -17.47
N ILE A 255 -3.20 1.19 -18.58
CA ILE A 255 -3.76 -0.07 -19.06
C ILE A 255 -3.03 -0.45 -20.34
N GLY A 256 -2.35 -1.60 -20.34
CA GLY A 256 -1.80 -2.19 -21.55
C GLY A 256 -2.84 -2.97 -22.33
N ARG A 257 -2.62 -3.14 -23.63
CA ARG A 257 -3.44 -4.04 -24.44
C ARG A 257 -3.20 -5.49 -23.98
N LYS A 258 -4.23 -6.33 -24.08
CA LYS A 258 -4.05 -7.79 -23.97
C LYS A 258 -3.08 -8.26 -25.05
N ILE A 259 -1.99 -8.89 -24.66
CA ILE A 259 -0.97 -9.43 -25.56
C ILE A 259 -1.10 -10.96 -25.52
N GLN A 260 -1.04 -11.62 -26.68
CA GLN A 260 -1.22 -13.08 -26.75
C GLN A 260 0.02 -13.84 -26.23
N GLU A 261 1.19 -13.20 -26.24
CA GLU A 261 2.45 -13.77 -25.79
C GLU A 261 2.93 -13.10 -24.49
N PRO A 262 3.50 -13.87 -23.55
CA PRO A 262 4.13 -13.33 -22.36
C PRO A 262 5.20 -12.31 -22.75
N THR A 263 5.00 -11.06 -22.37
CA THR A 263 5.90 -9.95 -22.68
C THR A 263 6.03 -9.06 -21.46
N CYS A 264 6.92 -8.08 -21.49
CA CYS A 264 6.98 -7.08 -20.44
C CYS A 264 7.35 -5.71 -21.01
N TYR A 265 7.02 -4.67 -20.27
CA TYR A 265 7.53 -3.32 -20.48
C TYR A 265 7.93 -2.74 -19.12
N PHE A 266 8.68 -1.65 -19.14
CA PHE A 266 9.13 -1.01 -17.90
C PHE A 266 8.52 0.38 -17.75
N VAL A 267 8.15 0.71 -16.52
CA VAL A 267 7.77 2.08 -16.12
C VAL A 267 8.83 2.57 -15.15
N SER A 268 9.52 3.65 -15.49
CA SER A 268 10.58 4.21 -14.64
C SER A 268 10.06 5.27 -13.68
N ARG A 269 9.14 6.14 -14.14
CA ARG A 269 8.61 7.25 -13.35
C ARG A 269 7.27 7.75 -13.89
N ILE A 270 6.43 8.25 -12.98
CA ILE A 270 5.18 8.93 -13.26
C ILE A 270 5.15 10.24 -12.47
N TRP A 271 4.91 11.38 -13.13
CA TRP A 271 4.88 12.70 -12.48
C TRP A 271 3.91 13.66 -13.17
N LEU A 272 3.61 14.77 -12.50
CA LEU A 272 2.86 15.89 -13.08
C LEU A 272 3.84 16.96 -13.59
N GLU A 273 3.54 17.52 -14.77
CA GLU A 273 4.24 18.64 -15.41
C GLU A 273 3.36 19.89 -15.45
#